data_AF-A0A957SA64-F1
#
_entry.id   AF-A0A957SA64-F1
#
_cell.length_a   1.000
_cell.length_b   1.000
_cell.length_c   1.000
_cell.angle_alpha   90.00
_cell.angle_beta   90.00
_cell.angle_gamma   90.00
#
_symmetry.space_group_name_H-M   'P 1'
#
loop_
_entity.id
_entity.type
_entity.pdbx_description
1 polymer ?
#
loop_
_entity_poly.entity_id
_entity_poly.type
_entity_poly.pdbx_seq_one_letter_code
_entity_poly.pdbx_strand_id
1 'polypeptide(L)'
;FECMWDDTLGAGLQMALFDAAGKLAEMPVYRLLGQPCRQWAPISFWDHDMSPEKYEIEARTAVELGYTSIKIKARPWWDVYETVQRISDATPDYFCIDGDWNDFLLDVSFAVPVLRELEENFPKIKIWEGPIRADDLHGNRLLREKMGTAIAHHYGSIPPNIAIRDGYCDGFVMAGGVSKVVNGGISCATANMPFFLQMVGTGLTTTMMRHLAAVLTHAQWPAITCHELYEHSLLTQRMDVVGGFAQVPQAPGLGIEIDEDALRKYRIDKADLSLPKRLVKVSRACGVNIYFADNSFSNGTLWNYFRTANQPIFEKGNYTTLIEDDGTQEFADMRERALVSPVLTRE
;
A
#
# COMPACT_ATOMS: atom_id res chain seq x y z
N PHE A 1 0.74 -5.07 31.33
CA PHE A 1 -0.55 -4.52 30.87
C PHE A 1 -0.49 -3.00 30.65
N GLU A 2 0.05 -2.20 31.59
CA GLU A 2 0.08 -0.72 31.52
C GLU A 2 0.52 -0.12 30.18
N CYS A 3 1.58 -0.65 29.57
CA CYS A 3 2.16 -0.10 28.35
C CYS A 3 1.63 -0.71 27.04
N MET A 4 0.68 -1.66 27.07
CA MET A 4 0.22 -2.35 25.85
C MET A 4 -0.41 -1.40 24.82
N TRP A 5 -1.09 -0.35 25.30
CA TRP A 5 -1.79 0.62 24.46
C TRP A 5 -0.92 1.86 24.12
N ASP A 6 0.37 1.82 24.44
CA ASP A 6 1.31 2.89 24.08
C ASP A 6 1.88 2.67 22.67
N ASP A 7 1.35 3.44 21.71
CA ASP A 7 1.79 3.38 20.31
C ASP A 7 3.23 3.88 20.11
N THR A 8 3.81 4.63 21.06
CA THR A 8 5.17 5.19 20.94
C THR A 8 6.26 4.12 21.07
N LEU A 9 5.92 2.93 21.57
CA LEU A 9 6.81 1.78 21.66
C LEU A 9 7.21 1.21 20.29
N GLY A 10 6.46 1.55 19.24
CA GLY A 10 6.60 0.96 17.92
C GLY A 10 5.94 -0.42 17.82
N ALA A 11 5.64 -0.82 16.58
CA ALA A 11 4.81 -1.99 16.30
C ALA A 11 5.37 -3.30 16.89
N GLY A 12 6.68 -3.53 16.80
CA GLY A 12 7.31 -4.78 17.24
C GLY A 12 7.11 -5.05 18.74
N LEU A 13 7.49 -4.09 19.59
CA LEU A 13 7.36 -4.22 21.04
C LEU A 13 5.89 -4.22 21.47
N GLN A 14 5.06 -3.36 20.86
CA GLN A 14 3.62 -3.31 21.16
C GLN A 14 2.94 -4.66 20.87
N MET A 15 3.21 -5.28 19.71
CA MET A 15 2.67 -6.61 19.37
C MET A 15 3.15 -7.68 20.36
N ALA A 16 4.42 -7.66 20.77
CA ALA A 16 4.96 -8.61 21.74
C ALA A 16 4.29 -8.49 23.11
N LEU A 17 3.95 -7.27 23.54
CA LEU A 17 3.22 -7.04 24.79
C LEU A 17 1.78 -7.58 24.72
N PHE A 18 1.09 -7.41 23.59
CA PHE A 18 -0.21 -8.03 23.36
C PHE A 18 -0.14 -9.55 23.32
N ASP A 19 0.89 -10.11 22.67
CA ASP A 19 1.12 -11.56 22.63
C ASP A 19 1.33 -12.13 24.04
N ALA A 20 2.23 -11.53 24.82
CA ALA A 20 2.51 -11.94 26.19
C ALA A 20 1.26 -11.84 27.08
N ALA A 21 0.49 -10.76 26.95
CA ALA A 21 -0.76 -10.57 27.67
C ALA A 21 -1.80 -11.63 27.33
N GLY A 22 -1.97 -11.96 26.05
CA GLY A 22 -2.90 -13.00 25.61
C GLY A 22 -2.49 -14.38 26.08
N LYS A 23 -1.18 -14.70 26.05
CA LYS A 23 -0.63 -15.95 26.59
C LYS A 23 -0.88 -16.07 28.10
N LEU A 24 -0.61 -15.02 28.87
CA LEU A 24 -0.85 -14.99 30.32
C LEU A 24 -2.35 -15.12 30.68
N ALA A 25 -3.23 -14.58 29.85
CA ALA A 25 -4.67 -14.67 30.03
C ALA A 25 -5.29 -15.94 29.44
N GLU A 26 -4.49 -16.81 28.79
CA GLU A 26 -4.95 -17.99 28.03
C GLU A 26 -6.02 -17.65 26.98
N MET A 27 -5.90 -16.47 26.35
CA MET A 27 -6.86 -15.95 25.37
C MET A 27 -6.18 -15.39 24.12
N PRO A 28 -6.82 -15.50 22.94
CA PRO A 28 -6.31 -14.84 21.74
C PRO A 28 -6.39 -13.32 21.89
N VAL A 29 -5.45 -12.60 21.26
CA VAL A 29 -5.31 -11.14 21.36
C VAL A 29 -6.60 -10.38 21.06
N TYR A 30 -7.41 -10.82 20.09
CA TYR A 30 -8.67 -10.14 19.79
C TYR A 30 -9.61 -10.02 21.00
N ARG A 31 -9.56 -10.95 21.97
CA ARG A 31 -10.37 -10.87 23.21
C ARG A 31 -9.92 -9.75 24.13
N LEU A 32 -8.65 -9.36 24.06
CA LEU A 32 -8.11 -8.21 24.78
C LEU A 32 -8.45 -6.88 24.08
N LEU A 33 -8.70 -6.92 22.76
CA LEU A 33 -9.02 -5.75 21.94
C LEU A 33 -10.52 -5.41 21.96
N GLY A 34 -11.40 -6.41 22.10
CA GLY A 34 -12.84 -6.17 22.16
C GLY A 34 -13.69 -7.40 21.84
N GLN A 35 -14.97 -7.17 21.59
CA GLN A 35 -15.89 -8.22 21.17
C GLN A 35 -15.71 -8.50 19.67
N PRO A 36 -15.47 -9.76 19.25
CA PRO A 36 -15.29 -10.08 17.85
C PRO A 36 -16.61 -9.95 17.08
N CYS A 37 -16.54 -9.36 15.90
CA CYS A 37 -17.62 -9.22 14.93
C CYS A 37 -17.41 -10.10 13.68
N ARG A 38 -16.24 -10.73 13.53
CA ARG A 38 -15.92 -11.65 12.42
C ARG A 38 -14.85 -12.68 12.82
N GLN A 39 -14.80 -13.77 12.07
CA GLN A 39 -13.81 -14.84 12.20
C GLN A 39 -12.77 -14.86 11.07
N TRP A 40 -13.07 -14.15 9.97
CA TRP A 40 -12.27 -14.09 8.75
C TRP A 40 -12.07 -12.63 8.39
N ALA A 41 -10.82 -12.21 8.26
CA ALA A 41 -10.44 -10.84 7.93
C ALA A 41 -10.30 -10.69 6.41
N PRO A 42 -10.94 -9.69 5.77
CA PRO A 42 -10.74 -9.43 4.35
C PRO A 42 -9.29 -8.97 4.14
N ILE A 43 -8.62 -9.49 3.11
CA ILE A 43 -7.20 -9.21 2.82
C ILE A 43 -6.97 -9.09 1.32
N SER A 44 -6.15 -8.12 0.93
CA SER A 44 -5.72 -7.89 -0.45
C SER A 44 -4.27 -8.33 -0.63
N PHE A 45 -3.93 -8.74 -1.84
CA PHE A 45 -2.54 -8.83 -2.25
C PHE A 45 -1.99 -7.40 -2.40
N TRP A 46 -0.73 -7.18 -2.07
CA TRP A 46 -0.13 -5.86 -2.19
C TRP A 46 1.27 -5.96 -2.74
N ASP A 47 1.54 -5.08 -3.68
CA ASP A 47 2.83 -4.98 -4.33
C ASP A 47 3.39 -3.57 -4.28
N HIS A 48 4.72 -3.51 -4.28
CA HIS A 48 5.44 -2.26 -4.40
C HIS A 48 5.36 -1.71 -5.84
N ASP A 49 5.91 -0.52 -6.06
CA ASP A 49 6.00 0.09 -7.39
C ASP A 49 6.87 -0.75 -8.34
N MET A 50 6.31 -1.18 -9.47
CA MET A 50 6.95 -2.05 -10.46
C MET A 50 6.35 -1.89 -11.86
N SER A 51 6.96 -2.54 -12.86
CA SER A 51 6.52 -2.44 -14.26
C SER A 51 5.18 -3.16 -14.52
N PRO A 52 4.46 -2.81 -15.60
CA PRO A 52 3.23 -3.49 -15.99
C PRO A 52 3.35 -5.03 -16.09
N GLU A 53 4.46 -5.53 -16.62
CA GLU A 53 4.69 -6.98 -16.78
C GLU A 53 4.90 -7.69 -15.43
N LYS A 54 5.54 -7.02 -14.47
CA LYS A 54 5.73 -7.60 -13.13
C LYS A 54 4.42 -7.67 -12.37
N TYR A 55 3.58 -6.62 -12.47
CA TYR A 55 2.23 -6.67 -11.91
C TYR A 55 1.37 -7.77 -12.53
N GLU A 56 1.55 -8.08 -13.82
CA GLU A 56 0.87 -9.22 -14.44
C GLU A 56 1.24 -10.56 -13.76
N ILE A 57 2.53 -10.76 -13.49
CA ILE A 57 3.04 -11.97 -12.82
C ILE A 57 2.47 -12.05 -11.41
N GLU A 58 2.61 -11.00 -10.62
CA GLU A 58 2.13 -10.97 -9.23
C GLU A 58 0.61 -11.14 -9.14
N ALA A 59 -0.15 -10.57 -10.08
CA ALA A 59 -1.60 -10.77 -10.11
C ALA A 59 -2.00 -12.23 -10.34
N ARG A 60 -1.25 -12.99 -11.16
CA ARG A 60 -1.47 -14.44 -11.33
C ARG A 60 -1.14 -15.18 -10.04
N THR A 61 -0.03 -14.84 -9.40
CA THR A 61 0.38 -15.41 -8.11
C THR A 61 -0.67 -15.12 -7.03
N ALA A 62 -1.21 -13.90 -6.96
CA ALA A 62 -2.27 -13.53 -6.03
C ALA A 62 -3.51 -14.43 -6.18
N VAL A 63 -3.94 -14.70 -7.43
CA VAL A 63 -5.06 -15.62 -7.70
C VAL A 63 -4.75 -17.04 -7.25
N GLU A 64 -3.55 -17.56 -7.55
CA GLU A 64 -3.11 -18.90 -7.12
C GLU A 64 -3.07 -19.06 -5.60
N LEU A 65 -2.71 -17.98 -4.90
CA LEU A 65 -2.67 -17.91 -3.44
C LEU A 65 -4.04 -17.67 -2.79
N GLY A 66 -5.12 -17.58 -3.57
CA GLY A 66 -6.50 -17.47 -3.08
C GLY A 66 -6.97 -16.04 -2.79
N TYR A 67 -6.21 -15.02 -3.21
CA TYR A 67 -6.65 -13.63 -3.13
C TYR A 67 -7.69 -13.30 -4.20
N THR A 68 -8.54 -12.33 -3.91
CA THR A 68 -9.59 -11.83 -4.82
C THR A 68 -9.37 -10.36 -5.19
N SER A 69 -8.30 -9.74 -4.68
CA SER A 69 -7.94 -8.38 -5.02
C SER A 69 -6.44 -8.16 -4.93
N ILE A 70 -5.95 -7.16 -5.66
CA ILE A 70 -4.60 -6.62 -5.56
C ILE A 70 -4.66 -5.09 -5.42
N LYS A 71 -3.81 -4.54 -4.56
CA LYS A 71 -3.53 -3.10 -4.51
C LYS A 71 -2.21 -2.81 -5.23
N ILE A 72 -2.28 -1.92 -6.23
CA ILE A 72 -1.13 -1.50 -7.05
C ILE A 72 -0.73 -0.05 -6.76
N LYS A 73 0.50 0.32 -7.14
CA LYS A 73 0.97 1.71 -7.16
C LYS A 73 0.76 2.29 -8.55
N ALA A 74 -0.20 3.22 -8.68
CA ALA A 74 -0.39 4.00 -9.89
C ALA A 74 0.67 5.12 -9.92
N ARG A 75 1.77 4.90 -10.63
CA ARG A 75 2.86 5.88 -10.75
C ARG A 75 2.93 6.48 -12.14
N PRO A 76 3.21 7.80 -12.24
CA PRO A 76 3.21 8.49 -13.53
C PRO A 76 4.41 8.13 -14.43
N TRP A 77 5.39 7.41 -13.90
CA TRP A 77 6.56 6.89 -14.63
C TRP A 77 6.36 5.48 -15.20
N TRP A 78 5.15 4.92 -15.05
CA TRP A 78 4.69 3.72 -15.72
C TRP A 78 3.38 4.02 -16.45
N ASP A 79 3.08 3.26 -17.50
CA ASP A 79 1.76 3.28 -18.13
C ASP A 79 0.74 2.53 -17.26
N VAL A 80 -0.03 3.29 -16.47
CA VAL A 80 -1.08 2.74 -15.61
C VAL A 80 -2.18 2.03 -16.41
N TYR A 81 -2.45 2.44 -17.65
CA TYR A 81 -3.46 1.80 -18.49
C TYR A 81 -3.00 0.41 -18.93
N GLU A 82 -1.73 0.30 -19.32
CA GLU A 82 -1.12 -1.00 -19.61
C GLU A 82 -1.10 -1.90 -18.36
N THR A 83 -0.71 -1.36 -17.21
CA THR A 83 -0.72 -2.10 -15.94
C THR A 83 -2.10 -2.69 -15.64
N VAL A 84 -3.14 -1.87 -15.67
CA VAL A 84 -4.51 -2.32 -15.35
C VAL A 84 -5.04 -3.29 -16.40
N GLN A 85 -4.76 -3.07 -17.69
CA GLN A 85 -5.13 -3.99 -18.78
C GLN A 85 -4.51 -5.37 -18.55
N ARG A 86 -3.19 -5.43 -18.32
CA ARG A 86 -2.48 -6.71 -18.10
C ARG A 86 -3.02 -7.48 -16.90
N ILE A 87 -3.22 -6.80 -15.76
CA ILE A 87 -3.82 -7.42 -14.57
C ILE A 87 -5.22 -7.92 -14.89
N SER A 88 -6.02 -7.12 -15.61
CA SER A 88 -7.39 -7.48 -15.97
C SER A 88 -7.44 -8.71 -16.86
N ASP A 89 -6.54 -8.83 -17.84
CA ASP A 89 -6.50 -9.98 -18.76
C ASP A 89 -5.93 -11.24 -18.07
N ALA A 90 -5.03 -11.07 -17.11
CA ALA A 90 -4.36 -12.18 -16.42
C ALA A 90 -5.19 -12.82 -15.30
N THR A 91 -6.25 -12.16 -14.83
CA THR A 91 -7.02 -12.56 -13.65
C THR A 91 -8.49 -12.89 -13.96
N PRO A 92 -9.17 -13.70 -13.13
CA PRO A 92 -10.61 -13.95 -13.28
C PRO A 92 -11.48 -12.69 -13.14
N ASP A 93 -12.71 -12.72 -13.65
CA ASP A 93 -13.64 -11.56 -13.64
C ASP A 93 -13.97 -11.02 -12.24
N TYR A 94 -13.97 -11.90 -11.22
CA TYR A 94 -14.23 -11.49 -9.84
C TYR A 94 -13.07 -10.72 -9.20
N PHE A 95 -11.89 -10.77 -9.80
CA PHE A 95 -10.68 -10.19 -9.21
C PHE A 95 -10.70 -8.67 -9.31
N CYS A 96 -10.43 -8.01 -8.18
CA CYS A 96 -10.53 -6.55 -8.07
C CYS A 96 -9.15 -5.87 -8.00
N ILE A 97 -9.10 -4.62 -8.44
CA ILE A 97 -7.87 -3.80 -8.44
C ILE A 97 -8.15 -2.54 -7.62
N ASP A 98 -7.24 -2.24 -6.69
CA ASP A 98 -7.22 -0.98 -5.96
C ASP A 98 -5.97 -0.17 -6.39
N GLY A 99 -6.16 1.09 -6.77
CA GLY A 99 -5.09 1.94 -7.29
C GLY A 99 -4.63 3.00 -6.29
N ASP A 100 -3.36 2.98 -5.88
CA ASP A 100 -2.76 3.97 -4.98
C ASP A 100 -1.89 4.97 -5.73
N TRP A 101 -2.35 6.22 -5.74
CA TRP A 101 -1.82 7.30 -6.54
C TRP A 101 -0.85 8.20 -5.78
N ASN A 102 -0.79 8.13 -4.45
CA ASN A 102 0.02 9.02 -3.60
C ASN A 102 0.09 10.48 -4.10
N ASP A 103 -1.07 11.07 -4.38
CA ASP A 103 -1.31 12.44 -4.81
C ASP A 103 -0.83 12.80 -6.22
N PHE A 104 -0.37 11.84 -7.04
CA PHE A 104 0.26 12.12 -8.33
C PHE A 104 -0.71 12.63 -9.42
N LEU A 105 -2.03 12.61 -9.19
CA LEU A 105 -2.97 13.32 -10.07
C LEU A 105 -3.10 14.80 -9.71
N LEU A 106 -2.42 15.27 -8.67
CA LEU A 106 -2.32 16.67 -8.25
C LEU A 106 -3.63 17.31 -7.78
N ASP A 107 -4.60 17.47 -8.66
CA ASP A 107 -5.89 18.10 -8.43
C ASP A 107 -7.03 17.46 -9.25
N VAL A 108 -8.26 17.92 -9.03
CA VAL A 108 -9.46 17.38 -9.68
C VAL A 108 -9.42 17.50 -11.21
N SER A 109 -8.80 18.56 -11.75
CA SER A 109 -8.79 18.82 -13.19
C SER A 109 -7.96 17.80 -13.96
N PHE A 110 -6.87 17.32 -13.35
CA PHE A 110 -6.05 16.24 -13.86
C PHE A 110 -6.61 14.86 -13.50
N ALA A 111 -7.17 14.70 -12.30
CA ALA A 111 -7.66 13.41 -11.82
C ALA A 111 -8.89 12.91 -12.60
N VAL A 112 -9.90 13.76 -12.80
CA VAL A 112 -11.19 13.32 -13.37
C VAL A 112 -11.04 12.70 -14.75
N PRO A 113 -10.30 13.29 -15.72
CA PRO A 113 -10.12 12.66 -17.03
C PRO A 113 -9.47 11.28 -16.96
N VAL A 114 -8.40 11.14 -16.17
CA VAL A 114 -7.65 9.87 -16.05
C VAL A 114 -8.48 8.81 -15.35
N LEU A 115 -9.04 9.12 -14.17
CA LEU A 115 -9.81 8.16 -13.39
C LEU A 115 -11.08 7.73 -14.11
N ARG A 116 -11.76 8.63 -14.82
CA ARG A 116 -12.99 8.29 -15.56
C ARG A 116 -12.70 7.35 -16.71
N GLU A 117 -11.64 7.61 -17.48
CA GLU A 117 -11.23 6.70 -18.55
C GLU A 117 -10.89 5.31 -18.00
N LEU A 118 -10.22 5.24 -16.84
CA LEU A 118 -9.94 3.97 -16.19
C LEU A 118 -11.22 3.26 -15.72
N GLU A 119 -12.16 3.98 -15.09
CA GLU A 119 -13.45 3.41 -14.65
C GLU A 119 -14.30 2.86 -15.80
N GLU A 120 -14.35 3.58 -16.91
CA GLU A 120 -15.16 3.21 -18.07
C GLU A 120 -14.61 1.97 -18.80
N ASN A 121 -13.28 1.82 -18.84
CA ASN A 121 -12.63 0.73 -19.59
C ASN A 121 -12.27 -0.48 -18.72
N PHE A 122 -12.10 -0.31 -17.41
CA PHE A 122 -11.60 -1.35 -16.51
C PHE A 122 -12.52 -1.55 -15.30
N PRO A 123 -13.60 -2.35 -15.44
CA PRO A 123 -14.59 -2.53 -14.39
C PRO A 123 -14.07 -3.26 -13.14
N LYS A 124 -12.87 -3.87 -13.21
CA LYS A 124 -12.22 -4.53 -12.07
C LYS A 124 -11.69 -3.55 -11.03
N ILE A 125 -11.54 -2.26 -11.36
CA ILE A 125 -11.08 -1.26 -10.40
C ILE A 125 -12.19 -0.94 -9.40
N LYS A 126 -11.86 -0.97 -8.08
CA LYS A 126 -12.84 -0.79 -6.99
C LYS A 126 -12.51 0.32 -6.00
N ILE A 127 -11.24 0.68 -5.83
CA ILE A 127 -10.83 1.76 -4.91
C ILE A 127 -9.72 2.61 -5.53
N TRP A 128 -9.84 3.93 -5.33
CA TRP A 128 -8.78 4.92 -5.57
C TRP A 128 -8.23 5.44 -4.26
N GLU A 129 -6.98 5.13 -3.94
CA GLU A 129 -6.30 5.69 -2.77
C GLU A 129 -5.49 6.92 -3.13
N GLY A 130 -5.73 8.00 -2.39
CA GLY A 130 -4.96 9.24 -2.46
C GLY A 130 -4.79 9.78 -3.88
N PRO A 131 -5.85 9.91 -4.70
CA PRO A 131 -5.73 10.33 -6.10
C PRO A 131 -5.03 11.70 -6.22
N ILE A 132 -5.51 12.67 -5.46
CA ILE A 132 -5.03 14.05 -5.44
C ILE A 132 -4.55 14.41 -4.04
N ARG A 133 -3.90 15.58 -3.92
CA ARG A 133 -3.32 16.02 -2.65
C ARG A 133 -4.33 15.99 -1.51
N ALA A 134 -3.94 15.38 -0.40
CA ALA A 134 -4.82 15.22 0.74
C ALA A 134 -5.25 16.56 1.39
N ASP A 135 -4.45 17.61 1.26
CA ASP A 135 -4.73 18.95 1.80
C ASP A 135 -5.77 19.74 0.99
N ASP A 136 -6.07 19.32 -0.24
CA ASP A 136 -7.15 19.89 -1.05
C ASP A 136 -8.52 19.28 -0.67
N LEU A 137 -9.06 19.75 0.45
CA LEU A 137 -10.33 19.26 0.98
C LEU A 137 -11.49 19.41 -0.02
N HIS A 138 -11.61 20.58 -0.64
CA HIS A 138 -12.69 20.86 -1.59
C HIS A 138 -12.53 20.03 -2.87
N GLY A 139 -11.29 19.88 -3.36
CA GLY A 139 -11.00 19.04 -4.50
C GLY A 139 -11.36 17.58 -4.24
N ASN A 140 -11.02 17.03 -3.08
CA ASN A 140 -11.31 15.63 -2.76
C ASN A 140 -12.82 15.36 -2.66
N ARG A 141 -13.57 16.27 -2.05
CA ARG A 141 -15.04 16.22 -2.06
C ARG A 141 -15.59 16.25 -3.48
N LEU A 142 -15.15 17.20 -4.30
CA LEU A 142 -15.62 17.34 -5.68
C LEU A 142 -15.24 16.12 -6.54
N LEU A 143 -14.06 15.55 -6.33
CA LEU A 143 -13.63 14.34 -7.01
C LEU A 143 -14.54 13.17 -6.64
N ARG A 144 -14.81 12.98 -5.35
CA ARG A 144 -15.76 11.96 -4.86
C ARG A 144 -17.14 12.09 -5.47
N GLU A 145 -17.65 13.32 -5.63
CA GLU A 145 -18.94 13.58 -6.28
C GLU A 145 -18.94 13.26 -7.79
N LYS A 146 -17.78 13.10 -8.42
CA LYS A 146 -17.62 12.85 -9.87
C LYS A 146 -17.28 11.42 -10.25
N MET A 147 -16.83 10.60 -9.29
CA MET A 147 -16.37 9.24 -9.53
C MET A 147 -17.40 8.21 -9.05
N GLY A 148 -17.48 7.08 -9.76
CA GLY A 148 -18.30 5.94 -9.32
C GLY A 148 -17.55 4.98 -8.39
N THR A 149 -16.22 4.95 -8.50
CA THR A 149 -15.33 4.13 -7.67
C THR A 149 -15.04 4.83 -6.33
N ALA A 150 -14.95 4.03 -5.27
CA ALA A 150 -14.71 4.56 -3.93
C ALA A 150 -13.36 5.27 -3.82
N ILE A 151 -13.33 6.40 -3.10
CA ILE A 151 -12.10 7.13 -2.80
C ILE A 151 -11.67 6.88 -1.36
N ALA A 152 -10.41 6.53 -1.17
CA ALA A 152 -9.78 6.30 0.12
C ALA A 152 -8.66 7.30 0.40
N HIS A 153 -8.54 7.69 1.66
CA HIS A 153 -7.43 8.52 2.16
C HIS A 153 -6.94 8.02 3.50
N HIS A 154 -5.68 8.30 3.83
CA HIS A 154 -5.14 7.95 5.15
C HIS A 154 -5.90 8.66 6.28
N TYR A 155 -6.34 7.88 7.28
CA TYR A 155 -7.02 8.42 8.45
C TYR A 155 -6.10 9.39 9.20
N GLY A 156 -6.53 10.64 9.31
CA GLY A 156 -5.76 11.72 9.93
C GLY A 156 -4.88 12.53 8.97
N SER A 157 -4.94 12.30 7.65
CA SER A 157 -4.29 13.20 6.66
C SER A 157 -4.84 14.63 6.75
N ILE A 158 -6.12 14.73 7.09
CA ILE A 158 -6.77 15.93 7.61
C ILE A 158 -7.50 15.55 8.91
N PRO A 159 -7.94 16.53 9.73
CA PRO A 159 -8.70 16.21 10.95
C PRO A 159 -9.89 15.29 10.64
N PRO A 160 -10.01 14.11 11.28
CA PRO A 160 -11.02 13.11 10.90
C PRO A 160 -12.47 13.59 10.99
N ASN A 161 -12.77 14.43 11.98
CA ASN A 161 -14.09 15.05 12.12
C ASN A 161 -14.45 15.94 10.92
N ILE A 162 -13.46 16.60 10.31
CA ILE A 162 -13.65 17.40 9.10
C ILE A 162 -13.84 16.47 7.89
N ALA A 163 -12.99 15.45 7.74
CA ALA A 163 -13.10 14.48 6.65
C ALA A 163 -14.49 13.82 6.59
N ILE A 164 -14.97 13.33 7.73
CA ILE A 164 -16.27 12.68 7.88
C ILE A 164 -17.41 13.66 7.58
N ARG A 165 -17.39 14.84 8.20
CA ARG A 165 -18.48 15.84 8.07
C ARG A 165 -18.63 16.33 6.64
N ASP A 166 -17.52 16.55 5.94
CA ASP A 166 -17.52 17.22 4.64
C ASP A 166 -17.60 16.24 3.46
N GLY A 167 -17.69 14.93 3.72
CA GLY A 167 -17.77 13.91 2.68
C GLY A 167 -16.49 13.86 1.84
N TYR A 168 -15.33 13.94 2.50
CA TYR A 168 -14.00 14.02 1.88
C TYR A 168 -13.59 12.76 1.11
N CYS A 169 -14.04 11.59 1.56
CA CYS A 169 -13.73 10.28 0.98
C CYS A 169 -14.86 9.28 1.31
N ASP A 170 -14.84 8.10 0.68
CA ASP A 170 -15.81 7.03 0.95
C ASP A 170 -15.37 6.11 2.10
N GLY A 171 -14.07 6.09 2.38
CA GLY A 171 -13.50 5.32 3.47
C GLY A 171 -12.05 5.68 3.71
N PHE A 172 -11.42 4.99 4.64
CA PHE A 172 -10.08 5.36 5.10
C PHE A 172 -9.04 4.24 4.93
N VAL A 173 -7.78 4.66 4.86
CA VAL A 173 -6.62 3.80 5.14
C VAL A 173 -6.30 3.92 6.62
N MET A 174 -6.47 2.83 7.36
CA MET A 174 -6.24 2.80 8.81
C MET A 174 -4.88 2.15 9.11
N ALA A 175 -3.93 2.94 9.59
CA ALA A 175 -2.58 2.49 9.91
C ALA A 175 -2.06 3.14 11.20
N GLY A 176 -1.16 2.45 11.90
CA GLY A 176 -0.52 2.94 13.12
C GLY A 176 -0.41 1.87 14.20
N GLY A 177 -0.12 2.31 15.43
CA GLY A 177 -0.19 1.44 16.60
C GLY A 177 -1.63 1.07 16.95
N VAL A 178 -1.76 0.09 17.84
CA VAL A 178 -3.04 -0.53 18.22
C VAL A 178 -4.04 0.49 18.74
N SER A 179 -3.60 1.45 19.56
CA SER A 179 -4.47 2.46 20.15
C SER A 179 -5.05 3.37 19.06
N LYS A 180 -4.21 3.90 18.17
CA LYS A 180 -4.65 4.74 17.04
C LYS A 180 -5.61 3.99 16.13
N VAL A 181 -5.31 2.74 15.77
CA VAL A 181 -6.15 1.93 14.87
C VAL A 181 -7.52 1.65 15.50
N VAL A 182 -7.57 1.29 16.79
CA VAL A 182 -8.84 1.03 17.49
C VAL A 182 -9.67 2.31 17.62
N ASN A 183 -9.06 3.43 18.03
CA ASN A 183 -9.76 4.71 18.16
C ASN A 183 -10.30 5.22 16.81
N GLY A 184 -9.50 5.10 15.75
CA GLY A 184 -9.93 5.43 14.40
C GLY A 184 -11.06 4.52 13.92
N GLY A 185 -10.96 3.21 14.16
CA GLY A 185 -12.00 2.25 13.79
C GLY A 185 -13.35 2.49 14.48
N ILE A 186 -13.35 2.87 15.77
CA ILE A 186 -14.57 3.26 16.51
C ILE A 186 -15.18 4.54 15.92
N SER A 187 -14.34 5.50 15.55
CA SER A 187 -14.78 6.76 14.92
C SER A 187 -15.44 6.49 13.56
N CYS A 188 -14.82 5.65 12.73
CA CYS A 188 -15.38 5.19 11.47
C CYS A 188 -16.71 4.43 11.65
N ALA A 189 -16.82 3.60 12.68
CA ALA A 189 -18.06 2.90 12.98
C ALA A 189 -19.20 3.83 13.37
N THR A 190 -18.91 4.94 14.06
CA THR A 190 -19.90 5.98 14.38
C THR A 190 -20.39 6.70 13.12
N ALA A 191 -19.51 6.86 12.14
CA ALA A 191 -19.81 7.51 10.86
C ALA A 191 -20.34 6.57 9.77
N ASN A 192 -20.44 5.26 10.06
CA ASN A 192 -20.73 4.22 9.07
C ASN A 192 -19.80 4.26 7.83
N MET A 193 -18.51 4.49 8.06
CA MET A 193 -17.50 4.58 6.99
C MET A 193 -16.59 3.35 7.01
N PRO A 194 -16.45 2.61 5.89
CA PRO A 194 -15.52 1.50 5.80
C PRO A 194 -14.07 1.98 5.81
N PHE A 195 -13.16 1.03 6.07
CA PHE A 195 -11.73 1.25 5.91
C PHE A 195 -11.03 -0.08 5.62
N PHE A 196 -9.84 -0.01 5.01
CA PHE A 196 -8.88 -1.11 5.05
C PHE A 196 -7.86 -0.86 6.14
N LEU A 197 -7.45 -1.94 6.81
CA LEU A 197 -6.29 -1.91 7.68
C LEU A 197 -5.04 -1.96 6.81
N GLN A 198 -4.09 -1.06 7.02
CA GLN A 198 -2.79 -1.09 6.36
C GLN A 198 -1.69 -1.30 7.41
N MET A 199 -1.28 -2.56 7.54
CA MET A 199 -0.33 -3.03 8.54
C MET A 199 0.78 -3.81 7.81
N VAL A 200 1.86 -3.10 7.48
CA VAL A 200 2.94 -3.60 6.62
C VAL A 200 4.07 -4.20 7.44
N GLY A 201 4.47 -5.43 7.11
CA GLY A 201 5.50 -6.18 7.82
C GLY A 201 5.42 -7.67 7.48
N THR A 202 6.09 -8.49 8.29
CA THR A 202 6.10 -9.96 8.15
C THR A 202 4.78 -10.59 8.61
N GLY A 203 4.71 -11.93 8.66
CA GLY A 203 3.52 -12.67 9.11
C GLY A 203 3.05 -12.29 10.52
N LEU A 204 3.95 -11.79 11.39
CA LEU A 204 3.59 -11.26 12.71
C LEU A 204 2.67 -10.03 12.60
N THR A 205 3.00 -9.11 11.69
CA THR A 205 2.24 -7.87 11.51
C THR A 205 0.87 -8.16 10.91
N THR A 206 0.82 -9.04 9.91
CA THR A 206 -0.44 -9.53 9.34
C THR A 206 -1.28 -10.29 10.37
N THR A 207 -0.65 -11.01 11.30
CA THR A 207 -1.36 -11.67 12.40
C THR A 207 -2.03 -10.66 13.34
N MET A 208 -1.32 -9.61 13.74
CA MET A 208 -1.92 -8.55 14.54
C MET A 208 -3.06 -7.84 13.80
N MET A 209 -2.89 -7.59 12.50
CA MET A 209 -3.95 -7.05 11.64
C MET A 209 -5.21 -7.91 11.70
N ARG A 210 -5.09 -9.24 11.62
CA ARG A 210 -6.25 -10.15 11.72
C ARG A 210 -6.98 -10.03 13.07
N HIS A 211 -6.25 -9.89 14.18
CA HIS A 211 -6.87 -9.66 15.50
C HIS A 211 -7.61 -8.33 15.57
N LEU A 212 -7.05 -7.26 14.99
CA LEU A 212 -7.72 -5.96 14.88
C LEU A 212 -8.96 -6.05 13.98
N ALA A 213 -8.83 -6.69 12.82
CA ALA A 213 -9.92 -6.96 11.91
C ALA A 213 -11.04 -7.77 12.59
N ALA A 214 -10.74 -8.64 13.54
CA ALA A 214 -11.79 -9.41 14.23
C ALA A 214 -12.78 -8.53 15.01
N VAL A 215 -12.33 -7.40 15.56
CA VAL A 215 -13.12 -6.58 16.51
C VAL A 215 -13.61 -5.26 15.90
N LEU A 216 -13.01 -4.79 14.81
CA LEU A 216 -13.36 -3.51 14.21
C LEU A 216 -14.43 -3.65 13.12
N THR A 217 -15.69 -3.38 13.43
CA THR A 217 -16.86 -3.64 12.56
C THR A 217 -16.77 -3.05 11.15
N HIS A 218 -16.03 -1.97 10.94
CA HIS A 218 -15.89 -1.29 9.66
C HIS A 218 -14.57 -1.57 8.91
N ALA A 219 -13.71 -2.45 9.44
CA ALA A 219 -12.58 -3.04 8.70
C ALA A 219 -13.11 -4.03 7.63
N GLN A 220 -13.79 -3.49 6.62
CA GLN A 220 -14.58 -4.22 5.62
C GLN A 220 -13.89 -4.25 4.26
N TRP A 221 -13.06 -3.25 3.96
CA TRP A 221 -12.24 -3.28 2.76
C TRP A 221 -11.04 -4.21 2.95
N PRO A 222 -10.60 -4.91 1.89
CA PRO A 222 -9.46 -5.83 1.94
C PRO A 222 -8.22 -5.18 2.56
N ALA A 223 -7.73 -5.75 3.66
CA ALA A 223 -6.58 -5.22 4.38
C ALA A 223 -5.30 -5.31 3.53
N ILE A 224 -4.45 -4.30 3.64
CA ILE A 224 -3.18 -4.17 2.94
C ILE A 224 -2.05 -4.63 3.86
N THR A 225 -1.33 -5.66 3.44
CA THR A 225 -0.21 -6.25 4.17
C THR A 225 0.94 -6.57 3.22
N CYS A 226 2.16 -6.70 3.72
CA CYS A 226 3.34 -6.96 2.87
C CYS A 226 3.93 -8.36 3.08
N HIS A 227 3.23 -9.26 3.78
CA HIS A 227 3.84 -10.51 4.23
C HIS A 227 4.23 -11.46 3.08
N GLU A 228 3.62 -11.32 1.90
CA GLU A 228 3.96 -12.07 0.68
C GLU A 228 5.21 -11.53 -0.04
N LEU A 229 5.68 -10.33 0.31
CA LEU A 229 6.87 -9.72 -0.30
C LEU A 229 8.18 -10.11 0.37
N TYR A 230 8.10 -10.75 1.54
CA TYR A 230 9.27 -11.26 2.23
C TYR A 230 9.54 -12.69 1.80
N GLU A 231 10.81 -13.05 1.64
CA GLU A 231 11.23 -14.44 1.37
C GLU A 231 10.71 -15.42 2.44
N HIS A 232 10.47 -14.93 3.66
CA HIS A 232 9.93 -15.74 4.75
C HIS A 232 9.01 -14.92 5.66
N SER A 233 7.90 -15.52 6.10
CA SER A 233 6.92 -14.87 6.98
C SER A 233 7.35 -14.74 8.44
N LEU A 234 8.43 -15.44 8.82
CA LEU A 234 8.91 -15.67 10.20
C LEU A 234 7.98 -16.52 11.08
N LEU A 235 6.97 -17.15 10.50
CA LEU A 235 6.07 -18.07 11.16
C LEU A 235 6.42 -19.51 10.76
N THR A 236 6.23 -20.47 11.66
CA THR A 236 6.44 -21.90 11.33
C THR A 236 5.41 -22.43 10.33
N GLN A 237 4.25 -21.79 10.24
CA GLN A 237 3.19 -22.10 9.30
C GLN A 237 2.87 -20.87 8.45
N ARG A 238 2.80 -21.09 7.13
CA ARG A 238 2.31 -20.06 6.21
C ARG A 238 0.84 -19.77 6.52
N MET A 239 0.45 -18.51 6.40
CA MET A 239 -0.95 -18.11 6.52
C MET A 239 -1.66 -18.37 5.18
N ASP A 240 -2.74 -19.13 5.23
CA ASP A 240 -3.56 -19.36 4.05
C ASP A 240 -4.56 -18.22 3.85
N VAL A 241 -4.76 -17.84 2.59
CA VAL A 241 -5.83 -16.94 2.15
C VAL A 241 -6.84 -17.75 1.36
N VAL A 242 -8.11 -17.68 1.78
CA VAL A 242 -9.21 -18.45 1.19
C VAL A 242 -10.28 -17.46 0.73
N GLY A 243 -10.39 -17.28 -0.58
CA GLY A 243 -11.38 -16.40 -1.20
C GLY A 243 -11.21 -14.92 -0.82
N GLY A 244 -9.97 -14.46 -0.65
CA GLY A 244 -9.65 -13.09 -0.23
C GLY A 244 -9.83 -12.84 1.27
N PHE A 245 -9.90 -13.90 2.09
CA PHE A 245 -9.98 -13.78 3.54
C PHE A 245 -8.93 -14.63 4.23
N ALA A 246 -8.41 -14.12 5.35
CA ALA A 246 -7.52 -14.85 6.24
C ALA A 246 -8.19 -15.12 7.59
N GLN A 247 -8.09 -16.35 8.09
CA GLN A 247 -8.73 -16.75 9.34
C GLN A 247 -8.07 -16.06 10.54
N VAL A 248 -8.86 -15.56 11.48
CA VAL A 248 -8.34 -14.98 12.73
C VAL A 248 -7.87 -16.10 13.67
N PRO A 249 -6.61 -16.07 14.18
CA PRO A 249 -6.13 -17.09 15.10
C PRO A 249 -6.91 -17.12 16.42
N GLN A 250 -7.12 -18.33 16.95
CA GLN A 250 -7.91 -18.55 18.18
C GLN A 250 -7.08 -19.00 19.38
N ALA A 251 -5.83 -19.44 19.16
CA ALA A 251 -4.93 -19.84 20.23
C ALA A 251 -4.46 -18.62 21.06
N PRO A 252 -3.99 -18.82 22.31
CA PRO A 252 -3.56 -17.72 23.18
C PRO A 252 -2.49 -16.81 22.57
N GLY A 253 -2.52 -15.53 22.94
CA GLY A 253 -1.63 -14.53 22.37
C GLY A 253 -1.97 -14.20 20.93
N LEU A 254 -0.97 -13.98 20.09
CA LEU A 254 -1.16 -13.83 18.64
C LEU A 254 -1.66 -15.12 17.99
N GLY A 255 -1.55 -16.27 18.69
CA GLY A 255 -2.02 -17.56 18.22
C GLY A 255 -1.20 -18.13 17.06
N ILE A 256 0.10 -17.83 17.06
CA ILE A 256 1.09 -18.27 16.06
C ILE A 256 2.35 -18.76 16.76
N GLU A 257 3.16 -19.52 16.03
CA GLU A 257 4.49 -19.96 16.45
C GLU A 257 5.55 -19.30 15.56
N ILE A 258 6.60 -18.78 16.18
CA ILE A 258 7.71 -18.12 15.50
C ILE A 258 8.69 -19.18 14.99
N ASP A 259 9.16 -19.01 13.76
CA ASP A 259 10.25 -19.80 13.23
C ASP A 259 11.60 -19.30 13.78
N GLU A 260 12.07 -19.94 14.84
CA GLU A 260 13.34 -19.63 15.50
C GLU A 260 14.56 -19.90 14.61
N ASP A 261 14.48 -20.82 13.65
CA ASP A 261 15.56 -21.07 12.69
C ASP A 261 15.64 -19.93 11.67
N ALA A 262 14.50 -19.50 11.12
CA ALA A 262 14.42 -18.33 10.27
C ALA A 262 14.91 -17.06 11.01
N LEU A 263 14.51 -16.88 12.27
CA LEU A 263 14.96 -15.74 13.07
C LEU A 263 16.49 -15.74 13.24
N ARG A 264 17.10 -16.89 13.49
CA ARG A 264 18.58 -17.02 13.54
C ARG A 264 19.22 -16.76 12.18
N LYS A 265 18.66 -17.30 11.08
CA LYS A 265 19.16 -17.13 9.71
C LYS A 265 19.19 -15.66 9.30
N TYR A 266 18.13 -14.92 9.58
CA TYR A 266 17.98 -13.52 9.13
C TYR A 266 18.44 -12.49 10.16
N ARG A 267 18.90 -12.90 11.35
CA ARG A 267 19.44 -11.97 12.36
C ARG A 267 20.71 -11.31 11.83
N ILE A 268 20.74 -9.99 11.94
CA ILE A 268 21.91 -9.15 11.66
C ILE A 268 22.11 -8.17 12.81
N ASP A 269 23.36 -7.83 13.13
CA ASP A 269 23.66 -6.84 14.17
C ASP A 269 23.38 -5.41 13.69
N LYS A 270 23.59 -5.15 12.40
CA LYS A 270 23.34 -3.87 11.75
C LYS A 270 22.93 -4.09 10.31
N ALA A 271 21.81 -3.48 9.91
CA ALA A 271 21.38 -3.44 8.52
C ALA A 271 22.31 -2.56 7.67
N ASP A 272 22.75 -3.09 6.53
CA ASP A 272 23.28 -2.28 5.44
C ASP A 272 22.10 -1.76 4.61
N LEU A 273 21.90 -0.45 4.66
CA LEU A 273 20.85 0.24 3.91
C LEU A 273 21.43 1.02 2.73
N SER A 274 22.68 0.76 2.36
CA SER A 274 23.28 1.36 1.17
C SER A 274 22.52 0.87 -0.06
N LEU A 275 22.09 1.84 -0.87
CA LEU A 275 21.45 1.54 -2.15
C LEU A 275 22.53 1.48 -3.23
N PRO A 276 22.42 0.54 -4.19
CA PRO A 276 23.30 0.52 -5.35
C PRO A 276 23.21 1.85 -6.11
N LYS A 277 24.34 2.29 -6.66
CA LYS A 277 24.35 3.43 -7.58
C LYS A 277 23.63 3.03 -8.85
N ARG A 278 22.59 3.80 -9.19
CA ARG A 278 21.81 3.61 -10.42
C ARG A 278 21.31 4.94 -10.95
N LEU A 279 20.86 4.90 -12.19
CA LEU A 279 20.02 5.91 -12.81
C LEU A 279 18.63 5.33 -13.01
N VAL A 280 17.62 6.19 -12.90
CA VAL A 280 16.23 5.88 -13.23
C VAL A 280 15.92 6.62 -14.51
N LYS A 281 15.75 5.90 -15.62
CA LYS A 281 15.38 6.46 -16.92
C LYS A 281 13.88 6.30 -17.10
N VAL A 282 13.15 7.40 -17.22
CA VAL A 282 11.74 7.40 -17.66
C VAL A 282 11.71 7.75 -19.14
N SER A 283 11.29 6.79 -19.96
CA SER A 283 11.08 6.94 -21.40
C SER A 283 9.64 7.34 -21.66
N ARG A 284 9.42 8.45 -22.34
CA ARG A 284 8.09 8.96 -22.70
C ARG A 284 7.74 8.61 -24.13
N ALA A 285 6.45 8.43 -24.41
CA ALA A 285 5.95 8.09 -25.76
C ALA A 285 6.33 9.13 -26.84
N CYS A 286 6.58 10.37 -26.45
CA CYS A 286 7.05 11.43 -27.35
C CYS A 286 8.55 11.37 -27.73
N GLY A 287 9.28 10.31 -27.35
CA GLY A 287 10.71 10.14 -27.63
C GLY A 287 11.64 10.94 -26.71
N VAL A 288 11.11 11.43 -25.58
CA VAL A 288 11.89 12.14 -24.55
C VAL A 288 12.24 11.17 -23.43
N ASN A 289 13.50 11.18 -23.02
CA ASN A 289 14.01 10.40 -21.89
C ASN A 289 14.38 11.34 -20.74
N ILE A 290 14.04 10.94 -19.51
CA ILE A 290 14.32 11.70 -18.29
C ILE A 290 15.10 10.82 -17.32
N TYR A 291 16.27 11.29 -16.90
CA TYR A 291 17.17 10.55 -16.02
C TYR A 291 17.20 11.17 -14.63
N PHE A 292 17.06 10.33 -13.60
CA PHE A 292 17.16 10.69 -12.18
C PHE A 292 18.25 9.86 -11.50
N ALA A 293 18.93 10.42 -10.50
CA ALA A 293 20.01 9.74 -9.77
C ALA A 293 19.51 8.76 -8.69
N ASP A 294 18.23 8.85 -8.30
CA ASP A 294 17.55 7.91 -7.42
C ASP A 294 16.03 7.93 -7.63
N ASN A 295 15.35 6.91 -7.12
CA ASN A 295 13.91 6.82 -6.95
C ASN A 295 13.51 6.82 -5.46
N SER A 296 14.29 7.51 -4.61
CA SER A 296 14.07 7.51 -3.16
C SER A 296 12.64 7.95 -2.81
N PHE A 297 12.00 7.21 -1.91
CA PHE A 297 10.64 7.50 -1.47
C PHE A 297 10.62 8.81 -0.68
N SER A 298 9.67 9.69 -1.02
CA SER A 298 9.39 10.96 -0.34
C SER A 298 10.58 11.93 -0.32
N ASN A 299 10.47 13.02 -1.09
CA ASN A 299 11.46 14.09 -1.28
C ASN A 299 12.62 13.80 -2.24
N GLY A 300 12.64 12.64 -2.90
CA GLY A 300 13.56 12.37 -4.01
C GLY A 300 13.29 13.25 -5.25
N THR A 301 14.30 13.44 -6.10
CA THR A 301 14.19 14.27 -7.32
C THR A 301 13.09 13.78 -8.25
N LEU A 302 12.91 12.45 -8.37
CA LEU A 302 11.83 11.83 -9.14
C LEU A 302 10.46 12.23 -8.59
N TRP A 303 10.22 11.98 -7.30
CA TRP A 303 8.94 12.29 -6.65
C TRP A 303 8.54 13.77 -6.80
N ASN A 304 9.49 14.67 -6.54
CA ASN A 304 9.24 16.11 -6.66
C ASN A 304 8.94 16.50 -8.11
N TYR A 305 9.69 15.96 -9.09
CA TYR A 305 9.49 16.26 -10.50
C TYR A 305 8.06 16.01 -10.96
N PHE A 306 7.50 14.85 -10.59
CA PHE A 306 6.15 14.46 -10.98
C PHE A 306 5.05 15.13 -10.14
N ARG A 307 5.33 15.52 -8.89
CA ARG A 307 4.38 16.25 -8.03
C ARG A 307 4.23 17.74 -8.37
N THR A 308 5.10 18.29 -9.22
CA THR A 308 5.06 19.71 -9.61
C THR A 308 4.73 19.91 -11.08
N ALA A 309 4.03 18.96 -11.70
CA ALA A 309 3.57 19.04 -13.10
C ALA A 309 4.68 19.36 -14.12
N ASN A 310 5.92 18.90 -13.90
CA ASN A 310 7.02 19.13 -14.85
C ASN A 310 6.89 18.33 -16.17
N GLN A 311 5.81 17.55 -16.32
CA GLN A 311 5.46 16.83 -17.52
C GLN A 311 3.95 16.54 -17.55
N PRO A 312 3.40 16.11 -18.70
CA PRO A 312 2.04 15.57 -18.75
C PRO A 312 1.82 14.46 -17.73
N ILE A 313 0.61 14.46 -17.15
CA ILE A 313 0.20 13.58 -16.07
C ILE A 313 -0.33 12.26 -16.67
N PHE A 314 0.25 11.13 -16.27
CA PHE A 314 -0.12 9.76 -16.68
C PHE A 314 -0.24 9.55 -18.20
N GLU A 315 0.80 9.92 -18.94
CA GLU A 315 0.93 9.66 -20.38
C GLU A 315 1.03 8.15 -20.68
N LYS A 316 0.25 7.66 -21.65
CA LYS A 316 0.32 6.28 -22.15
C LYS A 316 1.67 6.02 -22.82
N GLY A 317 2.20 4.81 -22.68
CA GLY A 317 3.49 4.40 -23.21
C GLY A 317 4.70 4.87 -22.37
N ASN A 318 4.47 5.46 -21.19
CA ASN A 318 5.58 5.74 -20.27
C ASN A 318 6.18 4.44 -19.72
N TYR A 319 7.50 4.36 -19.71
CA TYR A 319 8.20 3.19 -19.20
C TYR A 319 9.46 3.58 -18.44
N THR A 320 9.69 2.94 -17.29
CA THR A 320 10.89 3.16 -16.48
C THR A 320 11.91 2.05 -16.69
N THR A 321 13.18 2.41 -16.82
CA THR A 321 14.31 1.50 -16.85
C THR A 321 15.30 1.88 -15.75
N LEU A 322 15.74 0.89 -14.98
CA LEU A 322 16.84 1.06 -14.04
C LEU A 322 18.14 0.76 -14.77
N ILE A 323 19.07 1.71 -14.73
CA ILE A 323 20.41 1.58 -15.31
C ILE A 323 21.39 1.47 -14.15
N GLU A 324 21.99 0.30 -13.99
CA GLU A 324 22.99 0.06 -12.95
C GLU A 324 24.34 0.69 -13.31
N ASP A 325 25.14 1.01 -12.30
CA ASP A 325 26.51 1.49 -12.48
C ASP A 325 27.38 0.41 -13.15
N ASP A 326 27.75 0.65 -14.41
CA ASP A 326 28.60 -0.22 -15.22
C ASP A 326 30.09 0.17 -15.16
N GLY A 327 30.44 1.16 -14.33
CA GLY A 327 31.79 1.67 -14.17
C GLY A 327 32.27 2.58 -15.31
N THR A 328 31.42 2.93 -16.27
CA THR A 328 31.79 3.80 -17.39
C THR A 328 31.80 5.29 -17.00
N GLN A 329 32.62 6.08 -17.70
CA GLN A 329 32.60 7.53 -17.56
C GLN A 329 31.25 8.12 -17.98
N GLU A 330 30.59 7.53 -18.98
CA GLU A 330 29.26 7.97 -19.44
C GLU A 330 28.21 7.85 -18.34
N PHE A 331 28.17 6.72 -17.63
CA PHE A 331 27.29 6.56 -16.47
C PHE A 331 27.62 7.57 -15.37
N ALA A 332 28.91 7.71 -15.04
CA ALA A 332 29.36 8.63 -13.99
C ALA A 332 28.95 10.08 -14.29
N ASP A 333 29.18 10.55 -15.52
CA ASP A 333 28.84 11.91 -15.97
C ASP A 333 27.32 12.14 -15.98
N MET A 334 26.56 11.17 -16.49
CA MET A 334 25.09 11.25 -16.50
C MET A 334 24.54 11.32 -15.07
N ARG A 335 25.08 10.50 -14.16
CA ARG A 335 24.66 10.46 -12.77
C ARG A 335 25.06 11.72 -12.00
N GLU A 336 26.25 12.27 -12.22
CA GLU A 336 26.66 13.55 -11.63
C GLU A 336 25.69 14.67 -12.01
N ARG A 337 25.28 14.74 -13.27
CA ARG A 337 24.27 15.70 -13.74
C ARG A 337 22.90 15.42 -13.12
N ALA A 338 22.47 14.16 -13.08
CA ALA A 338 21.18 13.75 -12.54
C ALA A 338 21.06 13.95 -11.02
N LEU A 339 22.19 14.01 -10.29
CA LEU A 339 22.23 14.36 -8.86
C LEU A 339 21.90 15.85 -8.60
N VAL A 340 22.15 16.72 -9.58
CA VAL A 340 21.84 18.15 -9.48
C VAL A 340 20.39 18.40 -9.90
N SER A 341 19.97 17.84 -11.02
CA SER A 341 18.62 17.99 -11.57
C SER A 341 18.31 16.89 -12.59
N PRO A 342 17.03 16.56 -12.83
CA PRO A 342 16.67 15.58 -13.86
C PRO A 342 17.26 15.96 -15.22
N VAL A 343 17.88 14.99 -15.90
CA VAL A 343 18.49 15.20 -17.21
C VAL A 343 17.53 14.78 -18.30
N LEU A 344 17.22 15.67 -19.24
CA LEU A 344 16.34 15.37 -20.38
C LEU A 344 17.16 15.16 -21.64
N THR A 345 16.85 14.10 -22.38
CA THR A 345 17.42 13.83 -23.72
C THR A 345 16.32 13.49 -24.72
N ARG A 346 16.62 13.66 -26.01
CA ARG A 346 15.82 13.12 -27.11
C ARG A 346 16.52 11.88 -27.64
N GLU A 347 15.74 10.90 -28.06
CA GLU A 347 16.26 9.80 -28.90
C GLU A 347 16.70 10.30 -30.28
#